data_AF-A0A538SQS5-F1
#
_entry.id   AF-A0A538SQS5-F1
#
_cell.length_a   1.000
_cell.length_b   1.000
_cell.length_c   1.000
_cell.angle_alpha   90.00
_cell.angle_beta   90.00
_cell.angle_gamma   90.00
#
_symmetry.space_group_name_H-M   'P 1'
#
loop_
_entity.id
_entity.type
_entity.pdbx_description
1 polymer ?
#
loop_
_entity_poly.entity_id
_entity_poly.type
_entity_poly.pdbx_seq_one_letter_code
_entity_poly.pdbx_strand_id
1 'polypeptide(L)'
;MSRRGRHGPVLGISTGGLQEALAAYPEGSAAISASRRGTLRAMRNRVPGGSSLVLLGRLAPMGLGPILLALALLARASSASCLLDPSDRYDPRAEIPSGPFKGRCLDTRELRSLRVVSRGEAEARGLAARPGLLYLANVRHADRFWLAAVDPGAVEAAIVQIEFFPAIVPAAHTQLRFRFAPGRQPVLVPQRGGAPKDRVRLRDLVYSVEAVPVVGGDPYDLVKGMEDHFGTAYRMVSLSDRYRRMVVTDHHRVIQLRLKLTPRERRELFVHAVRLGDRSGMKLMYHTLARNCTTELVRAIDQTVAYSPWRSAVKNATFFMCSIPTELPHTLRIRGLLADGAGSRMPDLDREMEGKR
;
A
#
# COMPACT_ATOMS: atom_id res chain seq x y z
N MET A 1 -16.60 -53.44 23.05
CA MET A 1 -16.44 -53.55 21.58
C MET A 1 -15.51 -52.43 21.11
N SER A 2 -14.31 -52.81 20.68
CA SER A 2 -13.21 -51.92 20.29
C SER A 2 -13.29 -51.63 18.79
N ARG A 3 -13.16 -50.36 18.39
CA ARG A 3 -12.87 -49.98 16.98
C ARG A 3 -11.52 -49.25 16.93
N ARG A 4 -10.54 -49.97 16.38
CA ARG A 4 -9.19 -49.53 16.03
C ARG A 4 -9.25 -48.53 14.86
N GLY A 5 -8.64 -47.36 15.02
CA GLY A 5 -8.31 -46.44 13.92
C GLY A 5 -7.03 -46.89 13.22
N ARG A 6 -7.08 -47.00 11.89
CA ARG A 6 -5.95 -47.36 11.02
C ARG A 6 -5.03 -46.15 10.84
N HIS A 7 -3.73 -46.32 11.12
CA HIS A 7 -2.69 -45.39 10.68
C HIS A 7 -2.41 -45.61 9.18
N GLY A 8 -2.39 -44.53 8.40
CA GLY A 8 -1.97 -44.51 7.00
C GLY A 8 -0.43 -44.55 6.86
N PRO A 9 0.10 -44.83 5.66
CA PRO A 9 1.53 -45.02 5.46
C PRO A 9 2.30 -43.70 5.59
N VAL A 10 3.34 -43.71 6.41
CA VAL A 10 4.38 -42.68 6.43
C VAL A 10 5.34 -42.98 5.28
N LEU A 11 5.34 -42.12 4.26
CA LEU A 11 6.33 -42.13 3.17
C LEU A 11 7.66 -41.62 3.72
N GLY A 12 8.49 -42.53 4.21
CA GLY A 12 9.90 -42.27 4.50
C GLY A 12 10.69 -42.20 3.19
N ILE A 13 11.13 -41.00 2.80
CA ILE A 13 12.10 -40.84 1.71
C ILE A 13 13.48 -41.06 2.33
N SER A 14 14.07 -42.23 2.07
CA SER A 14 15.48 -42.49 2.34
C SER A 14 16.33 -41.69 1.36
N THR A 15 16.97 -40.63 1.83
CA THR A 15 18.06 -39.98 1.08
C THR A 15 19.34 -40.75 1.35
N GLY A 16 19.61 -41.76 0.52
CA GLY A 16 20.91 -42.42 0.45
C GLY A 16 22.04 -41.38 0.34
N GLY A 17 23.11 -41.61 1.09
CA GLY A 17 24.13 -40.61 1.40
C GLY A 17 24.88 -39.97 0.23
N LEU A 18 25.56 -38.88 0.61
CA LEU A 18 26.56 -38.06 -0.10
C LEU A 18 26.05 -36.98 -1.09
N GLN A 19 25.94 -35.77 -0.55
CA GLN A 19 26.18 -34.44 -1.17
C GLN A 19 25.61 -34.17 -2.57
N GLU A 20 24.29 -33.97 -2.67
CA GLU A 20 23.68 -33.20 -3.77
C GLU A 20 23.30 -31.80 -3.28
N ALA A 21 23.61 -30.76 -4.06
CA ALA A 21 23.14 -29.41 -3.79
C ALA A 21 21.68 -29.31 -4.25
N LEU A 22 20.75 -29.17 -3.31
CA LEU A 22 19.33 -29.00 -3.57
C LEU A 22 18.96 -27.54 -3.27
N ALA A 23 18.48 -26.82 -4.28
CA ALA A 23 17.80 -25.56 -4.08
C ALA A 23 16.29 -25.83 -4.07
N ALA A 24 15.66 -25.66 -2.90
CA ALA A 24 14.21 -25.73 -2.74
C ALA A 24 13.66 -24.30 -2.61
N TYR A 25 12.66 -23.95 -3.42
CA TYR A 25 11.97 -22.67 -3.29
C TYR A 25 10.90 -22.75 -2.18
N PRO A 26 10.62 -21.64 -1.44
CA PRO A 26 9.78 -21.65 -0.24
C PRO A 26 8.36 -22.21 -0.42
N GLU A 27 7.85 -22.24 -1.65
CA GLU A 27 6.48 -22.68 -1.95
C GLU A 27 6.38 -24.16 -2.37
N GLY A 28 7.48 -24.93 -2.33
CA GLY A 28 7.48 -26.36 -2.70
C GLY A 28 7.09 -26.65 -4.15
N SER A 29 7.05 -25.61 -5.00
CA SER A 29 6.57 -25.66 -6.38
C SER A 29 7.64 -26.10 -7.38
N ALA A 30 8.93 -26.02 -7.01
CA ALA A 30 10.02 -26.57 -7.78
C ALA A 30 11.25 -26.93 -6.93
N ALA A 31 11.96 -27.97 -7.34
CA ALA A 31 13.27 -28.35 -6.82
C ALA A 31 14.24 -28.60 -7.98
N ILE A 32 15.48 -28.14 -7.84
CA ILE A 32 16.54 -28.40 -8.82
C ILE A 32 17.65 -29.16 -8.10
N SER A 33 18.06 -30.31 -8.65
CA SER A 33 19.26 -31.04 -8.20
C SER A 33 20.27 -31.15 -9.35
N ALA A 34 21.54 -31.03 -9.02
CA ALA A 34 22.65 -31.19 -9.96
C ALA A 34 23.65 -32.22 -9.43
N SER A 35 24.00 -33.20 -10.25
CA SER A 35 24.99 -34.23 -9.91
C SER A 35 26.38 -33.84 -10.42
N ARG A 36 27.44 -34.31 -9.74
CA ARG A 36 28.84 -34.18 -10.23
C ARG A 36 29.08 -34.81 -11.60
N ARG A 37 28.17 -35.67 -12.08
CA ARG A 37 28.23 -36.30 -13.40
C ARG A 37 27.52 -35.48 -14.48
N GLY A 38 27.25 -34.20 -14.24
CA GLY A 38 26.68 -33.27 -15.23
C GLY A 38 25.18 -33.48 -15.49
N THR A 39 24.47 -34.12 -14.57
CA THR A 39 23.02 -34.33 -14.69
C THR A 39 22.28 -33.25 -13.93
N LEU A 40 21.40 -32.51 -14.61
CA LEU A 40 20.54 -31.50 -13.99
C LEU A 40 19.09 -32.01 -14.00
N ARG A 41 18.46 -32.06 -12.82
CA ARG A 41 17.07 -32.50 -12.64
C ARG A 41 16.25 -31.32 -12.14
N ALA A 42 15.20 -30.96 -12.87
CA ALA A 42 14.22 -29.99 -12.42
C ALA A 42 12.89 -30.71 -12.15
N MET A 43 12.41 -30.62 -10.92
CA MET A 43 11.10 -31.11 -10.51
C MET A 43 10.17 -29.92 -10.35
N ARG A 44 8.96 -29.98 -10.90
CA ARG A 44 7.93 -28.95 -10.72
C ARG A 44 6.68 -29.63 -10.17
N ASN A 45 6.22 -29.18 -9.01
CA ASN A 45 4.99 -29.68 -8.41
C ASN A 45 3.80 -28.93 -9.04
N ARG A 46 2.96 -29.66 -9.78
CA ARG A 46 1.58 -29.24 -10.04
C ARG A 46 0.70 -29.91 -8.98
N VAL A 47 -0.14 -29.11 -8.32
CA VAL A 47 -1.17 -29.55 -7.36
C VAL A 47 -2.14 -30.57 -8.01
N PRO A 48 -2.87 -31.37 -7.22
CA PRO A 48 -2.56 -32.77 -6.88
C PRO A 48 -2.99 -33.77 -7.97
N GLY A 49 -2.11 -34.71 -8.31
CA GLY A 49 -2.47 -35.88 -9.13
C GLY A 49 -1.39 -36.39 -10.11
N GLY A 50 -0.29 -35.66 -10.30
CA GLY A 50 0.80 -36.15 -11.15
C GLY A 50 2.07 -35.32 -11.06
N SER A 51 3.14 -35.94 -10.57
CA SER A 51 4.50 -35.40 -10.72
C SER A 51 4.98 -35.69 -12.13
N SER A 52 5.09 -34.66 -12.99
CA SER A 52 5.81 -34.80 -14.26
C SER A 52 7.31 -34.60 -13.99
N LEU A 53 8.07 -35.70 -14.01
CA LEU A 53 9.52 -35.66 -14.02
C LEU A 53 9.97 -35.29 -15.44
N VAL A 54 10.33 -34.03 -15.67
CA VAL A 54 10.97 -33.65 -16.93
C VAL A 54 12.44 -34.05 -16.85
N LEU A 55 12.76 -35.23 -17.39
CA LEU A 55 14.14 -35.66 -17.54
C LEU A 55 14.77 -34.85 -18.67
N LEU A 56 15.49 -33.78 -18.34
CA LEU A 56 16.40 -33.14 -19.29
C LEU A 56 17.50 -34.17 -19.57
N GLY A 57 17.52 -34.67 -20.82
CA GLY A 57 18.44 -35.73 -21.25
C GLY A 57 19.90 -35.39 -20.98
N ARG A 58 20.76 -36.43 -21.02
CA ARG A 58 22.23 -36.30 -20.88
C ARG A 58 22.74 -35.22 -21.83
N LEU A 59 23.02 -34.05 -21.28
CA LEU A 59 23.83 -33.06 -21.98
C LEU A 59 25.23 -33.67 -22.05
N ALA A 60 25.77 -33.79 -23.27
CA ALA A 60 27.20 -34.01 -23.48
C ALA A 60 28.01 -33.04 -22.60
N PRO A 61 29.28 -33.32 -22.25
CA PRO A 61 30.07 -32.44 -21.39
C PRO A 61 30.24 -31.06 -22.04
N MET A 62 29.24 -30.20 -21.83
CA MET A 62 29.28 -28.80 -22.13
C MET A 62 30.19 -28.20 -21.06
N GLY A 63 31.16 -27.40 -21.47
CA GLY A 63 32.03 -26.67 -20.54
C GLY A 63 31.20 -25.87 -19.54
N LEU A 64 31.81 -25.34 -18.49
CA LEU A 64 31.09 -24.60 -17.43
C LEU A 64 30.28 -23.38 -17.96
N GLY A 65 30.60 -22.88 -19.16
CA GLY A 65 29.97 -21.71 -19.79
C GLY A 65 28.45 -21.78 -19.97
N PRO A 66 27.88 -22.78 -20.68
CA PRO A 66 26.43 -22.85 -20.92
C PRO A 66 25.61 -23.13 -19.67
N ILE A 67 26.17 -23.83 -18.67
CA ILE A 67 25.52 -24.07 -17.37
C ILE A 67 25.43 -22.76 -16.57
N LEU A 68 26.52 -21.99 -16.52
CA LEU A 68 26.52 -20.66 -15.89
C LEU A 68 25.60 -19.69 -16.64
N LEU A 69 25.54 -19.75 -17.97
CA LEU A 69 24.64 -18.94 -18.78
C LEU A 69 23.16 -19.33 -18.55
N ALA A 70 22.84 -20.62 -18.47
CA ALA A 70 21.49 -21.09 -18.17
C ALA A 70 21.06 -20.74 -16.74
N LEU A 71 21.95 -20.85 -15.75
CA LEU A 71 21.72 -20.41 -14.37
C LEU A 71 21.57 -18.88 -14.28
N ALA A 72 22.37 -18.12 -15.02
CA ALA A 72 22.24 -16.67 -15.11
C ALA A 72 20.93 -16.25 -15.79
N LEU A 73 20.52 -16.95 -16.86
CA LEU A 73 19.24 -16.71 -17.56
C LEU A 73 18.03 -17.13 -16.72
N LEU A 74 18.13 -18.22 -15.93
CA LEU A 74 17.08 -18.64 -14.99
C LEU A 74 17.01 -17.71 -13.77
N ALA A 75 18.14 -17.22 -13.26
CA ALA A 75 18.17 -16.18 -12.24
C ALA A 75 17.58 -14.84 -12.75
N ARG A 76 17.80 -14.51 -14.04
CA ARG A 76 17.16 -13.35 -14.71
C ARG A 76 15.69 -13.59 -15.07
N ALA A 77 15.27 -14.84 -15.30
CA ALA A 77 13.86 -15.18 -15.45
C ALA A 77 13.12 -15.19 -14.10
N SER A 78 13.86 -15.35 -13.00
CA SER A 78 13.38 -15.20 -11.62
C SER A 78 13.29 -13.75 -11.13
N SER A 79 13.71 -12.75 -11.92
CA SER A 79 13.07 -11.42 -11.86
C SER A 79 11.66 -11.52 -12.47
N ALA A 80 10.85 -12.39 -11.87
CA ALA A 80 9.42 -12.44 -12.08
C ALA A 80 8.92 -11.03 -11.80
N SER A 81 8.37 -10.37 -12.83
CA SER A 81 7.82 -9.03 -12.67
C SER A 81 6.92 -9.04 -11.44
N CYS A 82 7.09 -8.10 -10.49
CA CYS A 82 6.21 -7.93 -9.32
C CYS A 82 4.77 -7.49 -9.70
N LEU A 83 4.32 -7.89 -10.88
CA LEU A 83 3.00 -7.74 -11.44
C LEU A 83 2.06 -8.73 -10.75
N LEU A 84 1.37 -8.26 -9.71
CA LEU A 84 0.41 -9.08 -8.97
C LEU A 84 -0.95 -9.17 -9.66
N ASP A 85 -1.26 -8.19 -10.50
CA ASP A 85 -2.46 -8.17 -11.33
C ASP A 85 -2.14 -7.90 -12.81
N PRO A 86 -1.99 -8.96 -13.64
CA PRO A 86 -1.69 -8.81 -15.06
C PRO A 86 -2.77 -8.08 -15.86
N SER A 87 -4.00 -8.00 -15.35
CA SER A 87 -5.11 -7.34 -16.03
C SER A 87 -5.13 -5.82 -15.78
N ASP A 88 -4.35 -5.34 -14.82
CA ASP A 88 -4.34 -3.95 -14.39
C ASP A 88 -3.04 -3.25 -14.80
N ARG A 89 -3.13 -2.39 -15.81
CA ARG A 89 -2.01 -1.58 -16.31
C ARG A 89 -1.41 -0.62 -15.28
N TYR A 90 -2.10 -0.36 -14.18
CA TYR A 90 -1.68 0.55 -13.12
C TYR A 90 -1.13 -0.18 -11.89
N ASP A 91 -1.01 -1.51 -11.96
CA ASP A 91 -0.23 -2.26 -10.98
C ASP A 91 1.19 -1.66 -10.90
N PRO A 92 1.66 -1.26 -9.71
CA PRO A 92 2.91 -0.52 -9.58
C PRO A 92 4.14 -1.40 -9.79
N ARG A 93 4.00 -2.74 -9.79
CA ARG A 93 5.12 -3.69 -9.93
C ARG A 93 6.25 -3.41 -8.93
N ALA A 94 5.89 -3.08 -7.71
CA ALA A 94 6.82 -2.52 -6.73
C ALA A 94 7.59 -3.61 -5.97
N GLU A 95 8.87 -3.34 -5.76
CA GLU A 95 9.77 -4.11 -4.91
C GLU A 95 10.15 -3.28 -3.69
N ILE A 96 10.51 -3.96 -2.60
CA ILE A 96 11.02 -3.27 -1.42
C ILE A 96 12.45 -2.76 -1.67
N PRO A 97 12.72 -1.45 -1.48
CA PRO A 97 13.96 -0.82 -1.96
C PRO A 97 15.19 -1.12 -1.10
N SER A 98 15.01 -1.40 0.18
CA SER A 98 16.09 -1.67 1.14
C SER A 98 15.58 -2.54 2.31
N GLY A 99 16.44 -2.76 3.31
CA GLY A 99 16.10 -3.59 4.47
C GLY A 99 16.23 -5.10 4.21
N PRO A 100 15.79 -5.94 5.16
CA PRO A 100 16.00 -7.39 5.12
C PRO A 100 15.27 -8.10 3.98
N PHE A 101 14.27 -7.46 3.38
CA PHE A 101 13.51 -8.04 2.27
C PHE A 101 13.87 -7.47 0.89
N LYS A 102 14.90 -6.62 0.78
CA LYS A 102 15.30 -5.90 -0.46
C LYS A 102 15.12 -6.75 -1.73
N GLY A 103 14.41 -6.20 -2.72
CA GLY A 103 14.14 -6.85 -4.01
C GLY A 103 12.96 -7.83 -4.01
N ARG A 104 12.34 -8.14 -2.86
CA ARG A 104 11.08 -8.88 -2.82
C ARG A 104 9.91 -7.98 -3.21
N CYS A 105 8.91 -8.57 -3.87
CA CYS A 105 7.71 -7.87 -4.30
C CYS A 105 6.88 -7.39 -3.11
N LEU A 106 6.43 -6.13 -3.16
CA LEU A 106 5.44 -5.59 -2.23
C LEU A 106 4.05 -6.16 -2.55
N ASP A 107 3.22 -6.36 -1.53
CA ASP A 107 1.84 -6.80 -1.69
C ASP A 107 0.93 -5.62 -2.07
N THR A 108 0.76 -5.44 -3.37
CA THR A 108 0.02 -4.33 -3.96
C THR A 108 -1.46 -4.64 -4.20
N ARG A 109 -1.97 -5.76 -3.68
CA ARG A 109 -3.37 -6.20 -3.91
C ARG A 109 -4.39 -5.28 -3.25
N GLU A 110 -4.04 -4.71 -2.11
CA GLU A 110 -4.92 -3.79 -1.35
C GLU A 110 -4.34 -2.39 -1.19
N LEU A 111 -3.01 -2.28 -1.18
CA LEU A 111 -2.28 -1.05 -0.89
C LEU A 111 -1.44 -0.65 -2.10
N ARG A 112 -1.79 0.47 -2.73
CA ARG A 112 -1.04 1.04 -3.86
C ARG A 112 -0.89 2.54 -3.68
N SER A 113 0.29 3.05 -3.99
CA SER A 113 0.43 4.49 -4.17
C SER A 113 -0.45 4.98 -5.33
N LEU A 114 -0.94 6.20 -5.20
CA LEU A 114 -1.62 6.90 -6.29
C LEU A 114 -0.72 7.00 -7.51
N ARG A 115 -1.35 7.06 -8.68
CA ARG A 115 -0.66 7.41 -9.92
C ARG A 115 -1.44 8.48 -10.65
N VAL A 116 -0.78 9.56 -11.04
CA VAL A 116 -1.36 10.57 -11.91
C VAL A 116 -1.38 10.01 -13.33
N VAL A 117 -2.53 10.10 -13.99
CA VAL A 117 -2.68 9.65 -15.38
C VAL A 117 -2.90 10.85 -16.29
N SER A 118 -2.51 10.70 -17.55
CA SER A 118 -2.71 11.76 -18.53
C SER A 118 -4.19 11.97 -18.82
N ARG A 119 -4.54 13.18 -19.29
CA ARG A 119 -5.90 13.51 -19.71
C ARG A 119 -6.41 12.55 -20.79
N GLY A 120 -5.65 12.33 -21.86
CA GLY A 120 -6.06 11.44 -22.95
C GLY A 120 -6.25 9.99 -22.51
N GLU A 121 -5.44 9.52 -21.57
CA GLU A 121 -5.62 8.19 -20.97
C GLU A 121 -6.92 8.10 -20.14
N ALA A 122 -7.24 9.13 -19.37
CA ALA A 122 -8.50 9.19 -18.62
C ALA A 122 -9.73 9.27 -19.55
N GLU A 123 -9.64 10.06 -20.64
CA GLU A 123 -10.68 10.16 -21.68
C GLU A 123 -10.96 8.79 -22.32
N ALA A 124 -9.91 8.06 -22.70
CA ALA A 124 -10.03 6.72 -23.28
C ALA A 124 -10.70 5.72 -22.32
N ARG A 125 -10.75 6.03 -21.03
CA ARG A 125 -11.40 5.24 -19.98
C ARG A 125 -12.80 5.74 -19.61
N GLY A 126 -13.31 6.75 -20.33
CA GLY A 126 -14.66 7.27 -20.17
C GLY A 126 -14.82 8.30 -19.06
N LEU A 127 -13.70 8.85 -18.53
CA LEU A 127 -13.76 10.04 -17.67
C LEU A 127 -13.93 11.29 -18.51
N ALA A 128 -14.80 12.19 -18.05
CA ALA A 128 -14.98 13.49 -18.68
C ALA A 128 -13.70 14.30 -18.52
N ALA A 129 -13.13 14.73 -19.64
CA ALA A 129 -11.94 15.53 -19.58
C ALA A 129 -12.22 17.01 -19.67
N ARG A 130 -11.76 17.70 -18.63
CA ARG A 130 -11.87 19.15 -18.50
C ARG A 130 -10.55 19.73 -18.02
N PRO A 131 -10.20 20.95 -18.46
CA PRO A 131 -9.06 21.68 -17.90
C PRO A 131 -9.16 21.79 -16.38
N GLY A 132 -8.02 21.71 -15.69
CA GLY A 132 -7.94 21.87 -14.23
C GLY A 132 -8.28 20.63 -13.40
N LEU A 133 -8.80 19.54 -14.00
CA LEU A 133 -8.97 18.27 -13.30
C LEU A 133 -7.64 17.51 -13.15
N LEU A 134 -7.51 16.79 -12.04
CA LEU A 134 -6.52 15.74 -11.86
C LEU A 134 -7.16 14.38 -12.15
N TYR A 135 -6.44 13.51 -12.85
CA TYR A 135 -6.85 12.15 -13.11
C TYR A 135 -5.95 11.20 -12.34
N LEU A 136 -6.55 10.36 -11.51
CA LEU A 136 -5.84 9.53 -10.55
C LEU A 136 -6.18 8.06 -10.80
N ALA A 137 -5.18 7.20 -10.89
CA ALA A 137 -5.31 5.76 -10.77
C ALA A 137 -5.00 5.31 -9.34
N ASN A 138 -5.34 4.05 -9.06
CA ASN A 138 -5.18 3.40 -7.77
C ASN A 138 -5.98 4.06 -6.63
N VAL A 139 -7.10 4.72 -6.95
CA VAL A 139 -8.06 5.16 -5.92
C VAL A 139 -8.85 3.95 -5.45
N ARG A 140 -8.78 3.62 -4.16
CA ARG A 140 -9.47 2.45 -3.60
C ARG A 140 -10.93 2.78 -3.24
N HIS A 141 -11.88 2.02 -3.77
CA HIS A 141 -13.29 2.12 -3.43
C HIS A 141 -14.01 0.78 -3.62
N ALA A 142 -14.89 0.39 -2.69
CA ALA A 142 -15.67 -0.85 -2.76
C ALA A 142 -14.78 -2.07 -3.07
N ASP A 143 -13.69 -2.17 -2.33
CA ASP A 143 -12.67 -3.20 -2.45
C ASP A 143 -12.07 -3.39 -3.85
N ARG A 144 -12.03 -2.32 -4.65
CA ARG A 144 -11.38 -2.32 -5.97
C ARG A 144 -10.60 -1.02 -6.21
N PHE A 145 -9.69 -1.05 -7.19
CA PHE A 145 -9.00 0.16 -7.66
C PHE A 145 -9.77 0.81 -8.80
N TRP A 146 -9.82 2.14 -8.78
CA TRP A 146 -10.58 2.97 -9.69
C TRP A 146 -9.71 4.07 -10.29
N LEU A 147 -10.12 4.52 -11.47
CA LEU A 147 -9.71 5.80 -12.02
C LEU A 147 -10.65 6.88 -11.51
N ALA A 148 -10.12 8.01 -11.08
CA ALA A 148 -10.89 9.14 -10.60
C ALA A 148 -10.55 10.42 -11.37
N ALA A 149 -11.56 11.18 -11.76
CA ALA A 149 -11.43 12.57 -12.16
C ALA A 149 -11.79 13.46 -10.96
N VAL A 150 -10.85 14.28 -10.52
CA VAL A 150 -10.97 15.10 -9.30
C VAL A 150 -10.69 16.56 -9.63
N ASP A 151 -11.54 17.45 -9.13
CA ASP A 151 -11.32 18.89 -9.18
C ASP A 151 -10.68 19.36 -7.86
N PRO A 152 -9.38 19.70 -7.84
CA PRO A 152 -8.73 20.17 -6.61
C PRO A 152 -9.35 21.44 -6.04
N GLY A 153 -9.96 22.28 -6.89
CA GLY A 153 -10.64 23.50 -6.45
C GLY A 153 -11.99 23.24 -5.78
N ALA A 154 -12.48 22.00 -5.80
CA ALA A 154 -13.74 21.61 -5.15
C ALA A 154 -13.55 21.16 -3.69
N VAL A 155 -12.33 21.15 -3.15
CA VAL A 155 -12.05 20.76 -1.76
C VAL A 155 -12.57 21.83 -0.78
N GLU A 156 -13.68 21.55 -0.10
CA GLU A 156 -14.32 22.46 0.87
C GLU A 156 -13.75 22.32 2.29
N ALA A 157 -13.20 21.15 2.62
CA ALA A 157 -12.57 20.89 3.91
C ALA A 157 -11.42 19.89 3.79
N ALA A 158 -10.37 20.14 4.56
CA ALA A 158 -9.33 19.17 4.88
C ALA A 158 -9.47 18.81 6.37
N ILE A 159 -9.58 17.53 6.66
CA ILE A 159 -9.93 17.00 7.99
C ILE A 159 -8.87 15.96 8.35
N VAL A 160 -8.10 16.22 9.39
CA VAL A 160 -7.21 15.21 9.96
C VAL A 160 -8.07 14.20 10.71
N GLN A 161 -7.83 12.92 10.47
CA GLN A 161 -8.44 11.83 11.22
C GLN A 161 -7.35 11.09 11.99
N ILE A 162 -7.64 10.77 13.24
CA ILE A 162 -6.75 10.00 14.12
C ILE A 162 -7.54 8.78 14.58
N GLU A 163 -7.12 7.63 14.07
CA GLU A 163 -7.68 6.31 14.37
C GLU A 163 -6.87 5.68 15.51
N PHE A 164 -7.47 5.57 16.68
CA PHE A 164 -6.86 4.94 17.84
C PHE A 164 -7.10 3.43 17.78
N PHE A 165 -6.03 2.66 17.91
CA PHE A 165 -6.09 1.20 17.97
C PHE A 165 -5.44 0.68 19.26
N PRO A 166 -5.88 -0.49 19.78
CA PRO A 166 -5.30 -1.07 20.98
C PRO A 166 -3.83 -1.41 20.79
N ALA A 167 -2.95 -0.84 21.62
CA ALA A 167 -1.53 -1.16 21.65
C ALA A 167 -0.99 -0.92 23.07
N ILE A 168 0.11 -1.60 23.42
CA ILE A 168 0.79 -1.45 24.72
C ILE A 168 1.28 -0.01 24.92
N VAL A 169 1.68 0.64 23.83
CA VAL A 169 2.05 2.06 23.78
C VAL A 169 0.96 2.83 23.06
N PRO A 170 0.66 4.09 23.44
CA PRO A 170 -0.27 4.93 22.71
C PRO A 170 0.12 5.03 21.24
N ALA A 171 -0.66 4.36 20.38
CA ALA A 171 -0.45 4.31 18.95
C ALA A 171 -1.76 4.65 18.24
N ALA A 172 -1.64 5.33 17.11
CA ALA A 172 -2.77 5.66 16.28
C ALA A 172 -2.33 5.78 14.82
N HIS A 173 -3.26 5.58 13.91
CA HIS A 173 -3.06 5.83 12.51
C HIS A 173 -3.62 7.20 12.16
N THR A 174 -2.83 8.03 11.46
CA THR A 174 -3.27 9.37 11.05
C THR A 174 -3.42 9.45 9.56
N GLN A 175 -4.46 10.17 9.12
CA GLN A 175 -4.79 10.30 7.71
C GLN A 175 -5.49 11.63 7.45
N LEU A 176 -5.53 12.04 6.18
CA LEU A 176 -6.10 13.31 5.76
C LEU A 176 -7.31 13.07 4.87
N ARG A 177 -8.49 13.39 5.37
CA ARG A 177 -9.75 13.36 4.62
C ARG A 177 -9.96 14.70 3.91
N PHE A 178 -10.23 14.63 2.62
CA PHE A 178 -10.65 15.74 1.79
C PHE A 178 -12.13 15.60 1.47
N ARG A 179 -12.92 16.60 1.87
CA ARG A 179 -14.34 16.69 1.52
C ARG A 179 -14.52 17.61 0.33
N PHE A 180 -15.33 17.18 -0.63
CA PHE A 180 -15.62 17.90 -1.85
C PHE A 180 -17.01 18.53 -1.84
N ALA A 181 -17.12 19.71 -2.45
CA ALA A 181 -18.37 20.45 -2.56
C ALA A 181 -19.44 19.65 -3.36
N PRO A 182 -20.72 19.74 -2.98
CA PRO A 182 -21.82 19.15 -3.74
C PRO A 182 -21.79 19.55 -5.22
N GLY A 183 -22.07 18.60 -6.12
CA GLY A 183 -22.04 18.80 -7.57
C GLY A 183 -20.65 18.76 -8.20
N ARG A 184 -19.58 18.91 -7.41
CA ARG A 184 -18.17 18.87 -7.86
C ARG A 184 -17.39 17.70 -7.22
N GLN A 185 -18.09 16.64 -6.87
CA GLN A 185 -17.48 15.43 -6.31
C GLN A 185 -16.53 14.72 -7.31
N PRO A 186 -15.46 14.08 -6.84
CA PRO A 186 -14.73 13.05 -7.56
C PRO A 186 -15.67 12.08 -8.30
N VAL A 187 -15.41 11.88 -9.59
CA VAL A 187 -16.11 10.88 -10.41
C VAL A 187 -15.17 9.73 -10.68
N LEU A 188 -15.60 8.52 -10.33
CA LEU A 188 -14.84 7.30 -10.48
C LEU A 188 -15.39 6.47 -11.64
N VAL A 189 -14.50 5.81 -12.37
CA VAL A 189 -14.80 4.74 -13.34
C VAL A 189 -13.88 3.55 -13.06
N PRO A 190 -14.29 2.32 -13.39
CA PRO A 190 -13.45 1.17 -13.13
C PRO A 190 -12.09 1.29 -13.82
N GLN A 191 -11.04 0.90 -13.10
CA GLN A 191 -9.68 0.94 -13.61
C GLN A 191 -9.40 -0.20 -14.60
N ARG A 192 -9.97 -1.39 -14.34
CA ARG A 192 -9.85 -2.58 -15.18
C ARG A 192 -10.84 -2.53 -16.35
N GLY A 193 -10.41 -2.99 -17.52
CA GLY A 193 -11.27 -3.14 -18.69
C GLY A 193 -12.36 -4.20 -18.46
N GLY A 194 -13.54 -4.00 -19.04
CA GLY A 194 -14.65 -4.97 -18.97
C GLY A 194 -15.51 -4.89 -17.70
N ALA A 195 -15.15 -4.09 -16.71
CA ALA A 195 -16.01 -3.83 -15.56
C ALA A 195 -17.22 -2.93 -15.95
N PRO A 196 -18.37 -3.05 -15.25
CA PRO A 196 -19.54 -2.21 -15.50
C PRO A 196 -19.15 -0.72 -15.48
N LYS A 197 -19.58 0.04 -16.49
CA LYS A 197 -19.23 1.46 -16.66
C LYS A 197 -19.90 2.39 -15.64
N ASP A 198 -20.37 1.85 -14.52
CA ASP A 198 -21.08 2.60 -13.50
C ASP A 198 -20.15 3.66 -12.92
N ARG A 199 -20.57 4.90 -13.11
CA ARG A 199 -19.87 6.06 -12.58
C ARG A 199 -20.24 6.21 -11.11
N VAL A 200 -19.24 6.24 -10.25
CA VAL A 200 -19.44 6.49 -8.81
C VAL A 200 -19.04 7.92 -8.50
N ARG A 201 -19.82 8.62 -7.68
CA ARG A 201 -19.46 9.94 -7.14
C ARG A 201 -19.10 9.82 -5.68
N LEU A 202 -17.92 10.30 -5.29
CA LEU A 202 -17.46 10.26 -3.90
C LEU A 202 -17.47 11.65 -3.28
N ARG A 203 -18.13 11.83 -2.15
CA ARG A 203 -18.08 13.09 -1.40
C ARG A 203 -16.74 13.33 -0.71
N ASP A 204 -16.07 12.25 -0.30
CA ASP A 204 -14.88 12.29 0.52
C ASP A 204 -13.82 11.30 -0.02
N LEU A 205 -12.58 11.77 -0.12
CA LEU A 205 -11.39 10.95 -0.34
C LEU A 205 -10.47 11.07 0.87
N VAL A 206 -9.87 9.96 1.28
CA VAL A 206 -8.93 9.90 2.38
C VAL A 206 -7.55 9.59 1.82
N TYR A 207 -6.63 10.53 1.99
CA TYR A 207 -5.21 10.34 1.78
C TYR A 207 -4.59 9.67 3.00
N SER A 208 -3.87 8.59 2.78
CA SER A 208 -3.20 7.85 3.84
C SER A 208 -1.83 7.37 3.38
N VAL A 209 -0.88 7.35 4.33
CA VAL A 209 0.46 6.81 4.13
C VAL A 209 0.55 5.54 4.96
N GLU A 210 0.65 4.39 4.30
CA GLU A 210 0.50 3.08 4.93
C GLU A 210 1.73 2.19 4.67
N ALA A 211 2.05 1.35 5.66
CA ALA A 211 3.06 0.32 5.54
C ALA A 211 2.56 -0.81 4.65
N VAL A 212 3.37 -1.27 3.70
CA VAL A 212 3.04 -2.34 2.76
C VAL A 212 3.99 -3.51 2.98
N PRO A 213 3.49 -4.70 3.33
CA PRO A 213 4.32 -5.89 3.48
C PRO A 213 4.78 -6.40 2.11
N VAL A 214 5.78 -7.28 2.13
CA VAL A 214 6.08 -8.10 0.95
C VAL A 214 5.01 -9.17 0.74
N VAL A 215 4.90 -9.72 -0.47
CA VAL A 215 4.00 -10.85 -0.74
C VAL A 215 4.34 -12.03 0.17
N GLY A 216 3.32 -12.52 0.88
CA GLY A 216 3.46 -13.59 1.88
C GLY A 216 4.23 -13.16 3.14
N GLY A 217 4.48 -11.86 3.32
CA GLY A 217 5.08 -11.30 4.52
C GLY A 217 4.05 -11.13 5.65
N ASP A 218 4.57 -10.83 6.83
CA ASP A 218 3.75 -10.59 8.02
C ASP A 218 2.96 -9.28 7.91
N PRO A 219 1.80 -9.17 8.59
CA PRO A 219 1.11 -7.90 8.76
C PRO A 219 1.99 -6.88 9.49
N TYR A 220 1.61 -5.60 9.40
CA TYR A 220 2.31 -4.53 10.09
C TYR A 220 2.37 -4.76 11.61
N ASP A 221 3.56 -4.53 12.17
CA ASP A 221 3.85 -4.52 13.59
C ASP A 221 4.81 -3.35 13.89
N LEU A 222 4.70 -2.76 15.08
CA LEU A 222 5.48 -1.57 15.45
C LEU A 222 6.99 -1.84 15.43
N VAL A 223 7.43 -3.01 15.93
CA VAL A 223 8.85 -3.40 15.99
C VAL A 223 9.38 -3.63 14.59
N LYS A 224 8.69 -4.45 13.79
CA LYS A 224 9.06 -4.68 12.38
C LYS A 224 9.08 -3.39 11.56
N GLY A 225 8.21 -2.44 11.90
CA GLY A 225 8.19 -1.11 11.29
C GLY A 225 9.38 -0.23 11.67
N MET A 226 10.06 -0.48 12.79
CA MET A 226 11.34 0.16 13.12
C MET A 226 12.53 -0.53 12.44
N GLU A 227 12.35 -1.76 11.94
CA GLU A 227 13.40 -2.57 11.32
C GLU A 227 13.39 -2.52 9.78
N ASP A 228 12.66 -1.57 9.19
CA ASP A 228 12.51 -1.41 7.73
C ASP A 228 11.98 -2.69 7.04
N HIS A 229 10.96 -3.33 7.62
CA HIS A 229 10.34 -4.52 7.01
C HIS A 229 9.28 -4.20 5.95
N PHE A 230 8.88 -2.93 5.83
CA PHE A 230 7.72 -2.53 5.03
C PHE A 230 8.08 -1.45 4.01
N GLY A 231 7.50 -1.56 2.81
CA GLY A 231 7.43 -0.44 1.86
C GLY A 231 6.39 0.59 2.31
N THR A 232 6.37 1.75 1.65
CA THR A 232 5.38 2.81 1.91
C THR A 232 4.46 3.00 0.71
N ALA A 233 3.14 2.99 0.94
CA ALA A 233 2.15 3.43 -0.04
C ALA A 233 1.52 4.77 0.38
N TYR A 234 1.55 5.73 -0.55
CA TYR A 234 0.90 7.04 -0.42
C TYR A 234 -0.40 6.99 -1.25
N ARG A 235 -1.51 6.63 -0.62
CA ARG A 235 -2.74 6.21 -1.31
C ARG A 235 -3.91 7.15 -1.12
N MET A 236 -4.92 7.05 -2.00
CA MET A 236 -6.26 7.61 -1.77
C MET A 236 -7.29 6.49 -1.73
N VAL A 237 -8.22 6.61 -0.80
CA VAL A 237 -9.28 5.64 -0.58
C VAL A 237 -10.57 6.36 -0.22
N SER A 238 -11.71 5.82 -0.65
CA SER A 238 -13.01 6.35 -0.28
C SER A 238 -13.22 6.32 1.23
N LEU A 239 -13.90 7.34 1.77
CA LEU A 239 -14.23 7.34 3.20
C LEU A 239 -15.07 6.12 3.60
N SER A 240 -15.97 5.64 2.74
CA SER A 240 -16.80 4.47 3.02
C SER A 240 -15.96 3.21 3.27
N ASP A 241 -14.91 2.99 2.47
CA ASP A 241 -14.00 1.86 2.67
C ASP A 241 -13.19 2.02 3.95
N ARG A 242 -12.64 3.21 4.22
CA ARG A 242 -11.92 3.45 5.48
C ARG A 242 -12.85 3.29 6.68
N TYR A 243 -14.06 3.84 6.66
CA TYR A 243 -15.03 3.72 7.75
C TYR A 243 -15.38 2.26 8.03
N ARG A 244 -15.69 1.48 6.99
CA ARG A 244 -15.98 0.05 7.13
C ARG A 244 -14.80 -0.68 7.77
N ARG A 245 -13.57 -0.43 7.33
CA ARG A 245 -12.39 -1.06 7.93
C ARG A 245 -12.18 -0.64 9.39
N MET A 246 -11.97 0.66 9.62
CA MET A 246 -11.54 1.19 10.92
C MET A 246 -12.63 1.04 11.99
N VAL A 247 -13.87 1.39 11.67
CA VAL A 247 -14.95 1.50 12.66
C VAL A 247 -15.81 0.23 12.70
N VAL A 248 -16.19 -0.32 11.54
CA VAL A 248 -17.12 -1.46 11.51
C VAL A 248 -16.39 -2.79 11.75
N THR A 249 -15.24 -3.01 11.11
CA THR A 249 -14.47 -4.25 11.24
C THR A 249 -13.55 -4.22 12.45
N ASP A 250 -12.76 -3.16 12.60
CA ASP A 250 -11.72 -3.10 13.62
C ASP A 250 -12.21 -2.46 14.95
N HIS A 251 -13.43 -1.91 14.97
CA HIS A 251 -14.04 -1.25 16.14
C HIS A 251 -13.17 -0.12 16.75
N HIS A 252 -12.34 0.52 15.92
CA HIS A 252 -11.49 1.61 16.35
C HIS A 252 -12.25 2.92 16.48
N ARG A 253 -11.83 3.72 17.46
CA ARG A 253 -12.31 5.09 17.62
C ARG A 253 -11.54 6.03 16.69
N VAL A 254 -12.27 6.86 15.94
CA VAL A 254 -11.66 7.80 14.98
C VAL A 254 -12.10 9.23 15.28
N ILE A 255 -11.21 10.05 15.84
CA ILE A 255 -11.48 11.47 16.04
C ILE A 255 -11.20 12.26 14.76
N GLN A 256 -11.89 13.38 14.60
CA GLN A 256 -11.83 14.20 13.39
C GLN A 256 -11.57 15.68 13.72
N LEU A 257 -10.56 16.25 13.09
CA LEU A 257 -10.10 17.63 13.32
C LEU A 257 -10.10 18.39 12.00
N ARG A 258 -11.04 19.33 11.85
CA ARG A 258 -11.10 20.20 10.68
C ARG A 258 -9.97 21.24 10.74
N LEU A 259 -9.15 21.26 9.69
CA LEU A 259 -8.07 22.23 9.55
C LEU A 259 -8.62 23.61 9.14
N LYS A 260 -8.13 24.66 9.78
CA LYS A 260 -8.35 26.07 9.44
C LYS A 260 -7.41 26.46 8.30
N LEU A 261 -7.82 26.12 7.08
CA LEU A 261 -7.10 26.44 5.85
C LEU A 261 -7.93 27.36 4.96
N THR A 262 -7.28 28.26 4.24
CA THR A 262 -7.91 29.02 3.14
C THR A 262 -8.30 28.10 1.98
N PRO A 263 -9.22 28.50 1.08
CA PRO A 263 -9.54 27.71 -0.11
C PRO A 263 -8.31 27.37 -0.97
N ARG A 264 -7.35 28.30 -1.07
CA ARG A 264 -6.09 28.10 -1.78
C ARG A 264 -5.24 27.00 -1.13
N GLU A 265 -5.01 27.09 0.18
CA GLU A 265 -4.21 26.09 0.92
C GLU A 265 -4.84 24.69 0.87
N ARG A 266 -6.18 24.57 0.95
CA ARG A 266 -6.86 23.27 0.81
C ARG A 266 -6.61 22.64 -0.55
N ARG A 267 -6.74 23.44 -1.62
CA ARG A 267 -6.46 23.02 -2.99
C ARG A 267 -5.00 22.59 -3.12
N GLU A 268 -4.07 23.41 -2.66
CA GLU A 268 -2.63 23.15 -2.74
C GLU A 268 -2.26 21.89 -1.95
N LEU A 269 -2.85 21.68 -0.76
CA LEU A 269 -2.60 20.51 0.09
C LEU A 269 -3.05 19.22 -0.60
N PHE A 270 -4.23 19.24 -1.23
CA PHE A 270 -4.72 18.11 -2.02
C PHE A 270 -3.79 17.80 -3.21
N VAL A 271 -3.40 18.82 -3.97
CA VAL A 271 -2.47 18.66 -5.11
C VAL A 271 -1.12 18.12 -4.64
N HIS A 272 -0.62 18.62 -3.51
CA HIS A 272 0.64 18.18 -2.93
C HIS A 272 0.56 16.71 -2.49
N ALA A 273 -0.50 16.30 -1.79
CA ALA A 273 -0.73 14.91 -1.40
C ALA A 273 -0.79 13.95 -2.61
N VAL A 274 -1.47 14.35 -3.69
CA VAL A 274 -1.49 13.59 -4.96
C VAL A 274 -0.09 13.44 -5.54
N ARG A 275 0.69 14.53 -5.59
CA ARG A 275 2.05 14.52 -6.14
C ARG A 275 3.02 13.68 -5.30
N LEU A 276 2.87 13.68 -3.97
CA LEU A 276 3.63 12.78 -3.10
C LEU A 276 3.30 11.32 -3.40
N GLY A 277 2.00 11.01 -3.55
CA GLY A 277 1.49 9.72 -4.04
C GLY A 277 2.23 9.21 -5.27
N ASP A 278 2.13 10.00 -6.33
CA ASP A 278 2.66 9.66 -7.65
C ASP A 278 4.20 9.56 -7.66
N ARG A 279 4.90 10.55 -7.10
CA ARG A 279 6.37 10.57 -7.11
C ARG A 279 6.99 9.49 -6.22
N SER A 280 6.34 9.14 -5.11
CA SER A 280 6.84 8.09 -4.22
C SER A 280 6.89 6.75 -4.96
N GLY A 281 5.83 6.40 -5.70
CA GLY A 281 5.81 5.18 -6.52
C GLY A 281 6.16 3.90 -5.73
N MET A 282 5.93 3.90 -4.41
CA MET A 282 6.30 2.82 -3.49
C MET A 282 7.81 2.55 -3.38
N LYS A 283 8.65 3.54 -3.67
CA LYS A 283 10.12 3.46 -3.62
C LYS A 283 10.72 3.82 -2.25
N LEU A 284 9.89 4.01 -1.24
CA LEU A 284 10.30 4.45 0.09
C LEU A 284 10.01 3.36 1.13
N MET A 285 10.92 3.21 2.08
CA MET A 285 10.71 2.40 3.28
C MET A 285 9.79 3.10 4.27
N TYR A 286 8.87 2.34 4.85
CA TYR A 286 8.07 2.80 5.98
C TYR A 286 8.87 2.56 7.25
N HIS A 287 8.96 3.59 8.10
CA HIS A 287 9.66 3.52 9.37
C HIS A 287 8.79 4.11 10.49
N THR A 288 8.46 3.29 11.50
CA THR A 288 7.50 3.61 12.58
C THR A 288 7.74 4.96 13.25
N LEU A 289 9.00 5.42 13.36
CA LEU A 289 9.34 6.69 14.02
C LEU A 289 9.72 7.84 13.08
N ALA A 290 10.16 7.53 11.85
CA ALA A 290 10.87 8.50 11.00
C ALA A 290 10.14 8.81 9.69
N ARG A 291 9.46 7.80 9.13
CA ARG A 291 8.62 7.89 7.93
C ARG A 291 7.38 7.04 8.14
N ASN A 292 6.43 7.61 8.85
CA ASN A 292 5.17 6.98 9.21
C ASN A 292 3.99 7.83 8.73
N CYS A 293 2.77 7.36 8.99
CA CYS A 293 1.55 8.07 8.61
C CYS A 293 1.48 9.52 9.11
N THR A 294 1.90 9.77 10.35
CA THR A 294 1.84 11.08 11.00
C THR A 294 2.90 12.05 10.52
N THR A 295 4.16 11.62 10.49
CA THR A 295 5.30 12.43 10.03
C THR A 295 5.14 12.84 8.57
N GLU A 296 4.70 11.93 7.69
CA GLU A 296 4.46 12.24 6.28
C GLU A 296 3.23 13.13 6.07
N LEU A 297 2.16 12.95 6.85
CA LEU A 297 1.01 13.85 6.84
C LEU A 297 1.40 15.26 7.28
N VAL A 298 2.11 15.41 8.40
CA VAL A 298 2.56 16.72 8.89
C VAL A 298 3.52 17.36 7.90
N ARG A 299 4.44 16.59 7.29
CA ARG A 299 5.33 17.10 6.23
C ARG A 299 4.55 17.64 5.04
N ALA A 300 3.51 16.94 4.58
CA ALA A 300 2.66 17.39 3.48
C ALA A 300 1.94 18.72 3.82
N ILE A 301 1.44 18.84 5.05
CA ILE A 301 0.84 20.09 5.56
C ILE A 301 1.90 21.20 5.62
N ASP A 302 3.04 20.94 6.23
CA ASP A 302 4.09 21.91 6.50
C ASP A 302 4.80 22.44 5.25
N GLN A 303 4.74 21.69 4.14
CA GLN A 303 5.24 22.09 2.83
C GLN A 303 4.21 22.85 1.98
N THR A 304 2.95 22.89 2.43
CA THR A 304 1.85 23.54 1.71
C THR A 304 1.42 24.83 2.39
N VAL A 305 1.27 24.80 3.72
CA VAL A 305 0.71 25.91 4.47
C VAL A 305 1.77 26.96 4.79
N ALA A 306 1.41 28.23 4.59
CA ALA A 306 2.24 29.34 5.00
C ALA A 306 2.02 29.65 6.49
N TYR A 307 3.11 29.70 7.25
CA TYR A 307 3.08 30.02 8.67
C TYR A 307 3.67 31.41 8.93
N SER A 308 3.16 32.09 9.96
CA SER A 308 3.81 33.29 10.48
C SER A 308 5.22 32.96 10.99
N PRO A 309 6.17 33.91 10.99
CA PRO A 309 7.57 33.64 11.36
C PRO A 309 7.74 32.88 12.69
N TRP A 310 7.02 33.29 13.74
CA TRP A 310 7.07 32.62 15.03
C TRP A 310 6.57 31.15 14.96
N ARG A 311 5.51 30.88 14.19
CA ARG A 311 4.97 29.52 14.03
C ARG A 311 5.93 28.64 13.26
N SER A 312 6.60 29.20 12.26
CA SER A 312 7.67 28.51 11.52
C SER A 312 8.82 28.09 12.45
N ALA A 313 9.23 28.97 13.38
CA ALA A 313 10.26 28.64 14.36
C ALA A 313 9.82 27.50 15.30
N VAL A 314 8.63 27.62 15.89
CA VAL A 314 8.11 26.60 16.82
C VAL A 314 7.86 25.26 16.11
N LYS A 315 7.35 25.27 14.89
CA LYS A 315 7.14 24.07 14.06
C LYS A 315 8.41 23.22 13.95
N ASN A 316 9.55 23.86 13.70
CA ASN A 316 10.83 23.18 13.57
C ASN A 316 11.30 22.62 14.92
N ALA A 317 11.17 23.39 15.99
CA ALA A 317 11.53 22.97 17.34
C ALA A 317 10.69 21.78 17.85
N THR A 318 9.45 21.67 17.39
CA THR A 318 8.47 20.68 17.85
C THR A 318 8.29 19.49 16.90
N PHE A 319 9.10 19.39 15.84
CA PHE A 319 8.89 18.37 14.81
C PHE A 319 8.99 16.93 15.35
N PHE A 320 9.85 16.67 16.35
CA PHE A 320 9.98 15.36 16.97
C PHE A 320 8.65 14.86 17.59
N MET A 321 7.78 15.76 18.07
CA MET A 321 6.46 15.40 18.60
C MET A 321 5.51 14.90 17.50
N CYS A 322 5.80 15.18 16.22
CA CYS A 322 5.00 14.71 15.08
C CYS A 322 5.18 13.21 14.83
N SER A 323 6.16 12.56 15.45
CA SER A 323 6.30 11.11 15.43
C SER A 323 5.32 10.40 16.36
N ILE A 324 4.65 11.14 17.27
CA ILE A 324 3.67 10.60 18.22
C ILE A 324 2.25 10.98 17.73
N PRO A 325 1.48 10.03 17.18
CA PRO A 325 0.15 10.28 16.63
C PRO A 325 -0.81 10.99 17.61
N THR A 326 -0.71 10.68 18.90
CA THR A 326 -1.59 11.24 19.94
C THR A 326 -1.33 12.72 20.23
N GLU A 327 -0.13 13.22 19.93
CA GLU A 327 0.27 14.62 20.09
C GLU A 327 -0.05 15.48 18.87
N LEU A 328 -0.58 14.88 17.79
CA LEU A 328 -0.93 15.61 16.58
C LEU A 328 -1.93 16.76 16.83
N PRO A 329 -2.97 16.64 17.69
CA PRO A 329 -3.88 17.75 17.97
C PRO A 329 -3.15 18.97 18.58
N HIS A 330 -2.23 18.74 19.52
CA HIS A 330 -1.44 19.80 20.14
C HIS A 330 -0.51 20.47 19.09
N THR A 331 0.19 19.64 18.32
CA THR A 331 1.08 20.02 17.22
C THR A 331 0.38 20.87 16.15
N LEU A 332 -0.86 20.54 15.78
CA LEU A 332 -1.67 21.31 14.83
C LEU A 332 -2.17 22.64 15.43
N ARG A 333 -2.46 22.68 16.74
CA ARG A 333 -2.84 23.90 17.44
C ARG A 333 -1.69 24.90 17.50
N ILE A 334 -0.48 24.45 17.82
CA ILE A 334 0.74 25.28 17.79
C ILE A 334 0.96 25.92 16.40
N ARG A 335 0.73 25.14 15.33
CA ARG A 335 0.77 25.64 13.94
C ARG A 335 -0.37 26.60 13.59
N GLY A 336 -1.34 26.77 14.49
CA GLY A 336 -2.54 27.57 14.29
C GLY A 336 -3.47 27.04 13.21
N LEU A 337 -3.42 25.72 12.98
CA LEU A 337 -4.25 25.02 12.00
C LEU A 337 -5.57 24.53 12.59
N LEU A 338 -5.75 24.67 13.90
CA LEU A 338 -7.00 24.41 14.58
C LEU A 338 -7.57 25.74 15.11
N ALA A 339 -8.89 25.88 15.09
CA ALA A 339 -9.57 26.96 15.78
C ALA A 339 -9.41 26.79 17.31
N ASP A 340 -9.46 27.90 18.03
CA ASP A 340 -9.41 27.88 19.49
C ASP A 340 -10.65 27.16 20.07
N GLY A 341 -10.48 26.50 21.21
CA GLY A 341 -11.52 25.71 21.86
C GLY A 341 -11.97 24.49 21.03
N ALA A 342 -13.30 24.28 20.95
CA ALA A 342 -13.92 23.13 20.29
C ALA A 342 -14.16 23.31 18.77
N GLY A 343 -13.93 24.50 18.21
CA GLY A 343 -14.38 24.85 16.85
C GLY A 343 -13.81 24.00 15.71
N SER A 344 -12.66 23.35 15.93
CA SER A 344 -12.07 22.43 14.95
C SER A 344 -12.45 20.96 15.16
N ARG A 345 -12.97 20.59 16.33
CA ARG A 345 -13.33 19.20 16.61
C ARG A 345 -14.67 18.88 15.98
N MET A 346 -14.67 17.92 15.07
CA MET A 346 -15.89 17.37 14.49
C MET A 346 -16.39 16.20 15.34
N PRO A 347 -17.65 15.75 15.18
CA PRO A 347 -18.06 14.46 15.71
C PRO A 347 -17.08 13.37 15.31
N ASP A 348 -16.83 12.43 16.22
CA ASP A 348 -16.09 11.21 15.92
C ASP A 348 -16.74 10.51 14.70
N LEU A 349 -15.94 9.78 13.90
CA LEU A 349 -16.37 9.33 12.58
C LEU A 349 -17.59 8.40 12.64
N ASP A 350 -17.69 7.56 13.66
CA ASP A 350 -18.85 6.72 13.97
C ASP A 350 -20.14 7.55 14.07
N ARG A 351 -20.13 8.58 14.92
CA ARG A 351 -21.29 9.46 15.12
C ARG A 351 -21.66 10.26 13.87
N GLU A 352 -20.67 10.70 13.09
CA GLU A 352 -20.94 11.38 11.81
C GLU A 352 -21.63 10.44 10.80
N MET A 353 -21.28 9.16 10.81
CA MET A 353 -21.79 8.19 9.84
C MET A 353 -23.15 7.60 10.26
N GLU A 354 -23.45 7.54 11.55
CA GLU A 354 -24.78 7.18 12.07
C GLU A 354 -25.85 8.18 11.64
N GLY A 355 -25.58 9.48 11.72
CA GLY A 355 -26.53 10.52 11.31
C GLY A 355 -26.79 10.64 9.80
N LYS A 356 -26.24 9.73 8.98
CA LYS A 356 -26.45 9.67 7.51
C LYS A 356 -27.17 8.40 7.06
N ARG A 357 -27.38 7.44 7.96
CA ARG A 357 -28.24 6.28 7.72
C ARG A 357 -29.69 6.70 7.92
#